data_AF-A0A2H0Z6Q1-F1
#
_entry.id   AF-A0A2H0Z6Q1-F1
#
_cell.length_a   1.000
_cell.length_b   1.000
_cell.length_c   1.000
_cell.angle_alpha   90.00
_cell.angle_beta   90.00
_cell.angle_gamma   90.00
#
_symmetry.space_group_name_H-M   'P 1'
#
loop_
_entity.id
_entity.type
_entity.pdbx_description
1 polymer ?
#
loop_
_entity_poly.entity_id
_entity_poly.type
_entity_poly.pdbx_seq_one_letter_code
_entity_poly.pdbx_strand_id
1 'polypeptide(L)'
;DIITWSIGGMSQVSGDPDRPPIRDSFPQSYPNGGSAAATGTMFALYYRGISGEGQHVDVSITEQVIRTLANVRQFWDVCRIKLNRAGQFRTGLST
;
A
#
# COMPACT_ATOMS: atom_id res chain seq x y z
N ASP A 1 10.92 0.70 7.83
CA ASP A 1 10.13 1.40 6.80
C ASP A 1 10.61 1.03 5.39
N ILE A 2 11.82 1.43 4.98
CA ILE A 2 12.34 1.19 3.62
C ILE A 2 12.24 -0.25 3.13
N ILE A 3 12.53 -1.24 3.99
CA ILE A 3 12.40 -2.66 3.65
C ILE A 3 10.95 -2.98 3.27
N THR A 4 9.99 -2.60 4.12
CA THR A 4 8.57 -2.84 3.90
C THR A 4 8.03 -2.09 2.69
N TRP A 5 8.47 -0.84 2.49
CA TRP A 5 8.13 -0.03 1.32
C TRP A 5 8.64 -0.66 0.01
N SER A 6 9.87 -1.21 0.04
CA SER A 6 10.52 -1.81 -1.12
C SER A 6 9.95 -3.19 -1.44
N ILE A 7 9.82 -4.07 -0.45
CA ILE A 7 9.24 -5.41 -0.61
C ILE A 7 7.77 -5.32 -1.03
N GLY A 8 7.03 -4.34 -0.51
CA GLY A 8 5.66 -4.08 -0.93
C GLY A 8 5.54 -3.53 -2.35
N GLY A 9 6.66 -3.29 -3.05
CA GLY A 9 6.71 -2.94 -4.47
C GLY A 9 6.68 -1.45 -4.78
N MET A 10 6.44 -0.59 -3.79
CA MET A 10 6.22 0.85 -4.03
C MET A 10 7.47 1.54 -4.57
N SER A 11 8.66 1.17 -4.07
CA SER A 11 9.92 1.68 -4.64
C SER A 11 10.12 1.33 -6.12
N GLN A 12 9.58 0.22 -6.60
CA GLN A 12 9.75 -0.18 -8.01
C GLN A 12 8.97 0.72 -8.97
N VAL A 13 7.89 1.34 -8.50
CA VAL A 13 7.00 2.20 -9.31
C VAL A 13 7.15 3.70 -9.03
N SER A 14 7.99 4.08 -8.06
CA SER A 14 8.29 5.47 -7.72
C SER A 14 9.61 5.97 -8.33
N GLY A 15 9.59 7.17 -8.90
CA GLY A 15 10.76 7.87 -9.43
C GLY A 15 10.76 8.01 -10.96
N ASP A 16 11.83 8.58 -11.49
CA ASP A 16 12.03 8.71 -12.93
C ASP A 16 12.39 7.35 -13.57
N PRO A 17 11.97 7.10 -14.83
CA PRO A 17 12.28 5.85 -15.53
C PRO A 17 13.79 5.61 -15.66
N ASP A 18 14.56 6.67 -15.95
CA ASP A 18 15.99 6.60 -16.25
C ASP A 18 16.88 6.64 -14.99
N ARG A 19 16.28 6.59 -13.79
CA ARG A 19 16.97 6.65 -12.51
C ARG A 19 16.72 5.39 -11.68
N PRO A 20 17.61 5.07 -10.72
CA PRO A 20 17.37 3.97 -9.79
C PRO A 20 16.04 4.13 -9.02
N PRO A 21 15.41 3.01 -8.62
CA PRO A 21 14.24 3.02 -7.74
C PRO A 21 14.47 3.87 -6.50
N ILE A 22 13.48 4.69 -6.13
CA ILE A 22 13.55 5.52 -4.92
C ILE A 22 12.44 5.16 -3.95
N ARG A 23 12.66 5.48 -2.69
CA ARG A 23 11.62 5.51 -1.67
C ARG A 23 11.19 6.96 -1.45
N ASP A 24 9.95 7.16 -1.02
CA ASP A 24 9.45 8.47 -0.58
C ASP A 24 10.32 9.08 0.53
N SER A 25 10.46 10.41 0.53
CA SER A 25 11.33 11.13 1.47
C SER A 25 10.94 10.97 2.95
N PHE A 26 9.72 10.51 3.24
CA PHE A 26 9.18 10.29 4.59
C PHE A 26 8.83 8.82 4.81
N PRO A 27 9.03 8.23 6.01
CA PRO A 27 8.68 6.83 6.29
C PRO A 27 7.17 6.58 6.20
N GLN A 28 6.69 6.16 5.03
CA GLN A 28 5.28 6.02 4.70
C GLN A 28 4.68 4.65 5.06
N SER A 29 5.48 3.59 5.22
CA SER A 29 4.95 2.26 5.58
C SER A 29 4.27 2.28 6.94
N TYR A 30 4.88 2.94 7.94
CA TYR A 30 4.36 2.99 9.30
C TYR A 30 3.00 3.71 9.43
N PRO A 31 2.79 4.94 8.92
CA PRO A 31 1.47 5.58 9.00
C PRO A 31 0.41 4.82 8.20
N ASN A 32 0.78 4.17 7.10
CA ASN A 32 -0.16 3.31 6.37
C ASN A 32 -0.58 2.07 7.19
N GLY A 33 0.37 1.39 7.84
CA GLY A 33 0.07 0.27 8.73
C GLY A 33 -0.75 0.70 9.95
N GLY A 34 -0.37 1.83 10.56
CA GLY A 34 -1.09 2.41 11.71
C GLY A 34 -2.52 2.81 11.37
N SER A 35 -2.76 3.38 10.18
CA SER A 35 -4.12 3.71 9.73
C SER A 35 -4.98 2.47 9.53
N ALA A 36 -4.43 1.40 8.94
CA ALA A 36 -5.13 0.11 8.82
C ALA A 36 -5.49 -0.47 10.19
N ALA A 37 -4.55 -0.46 11.14
CA ALA A 37 -4.78 -0.95 12.50
C ALA A 37 -5.83 -0.12 13.24
N ALA A 38 -5.80 1.21 13.10
CA ALA A 38 -6.80 2.08 13.67
C ALA A 38 -8.19 1.80 13.09
N THR A 39 -8.30 1.68 11.76
CA THR A 39 -9.57 1.35 11.09
C THR A 39 -10.11 -0.01 11.54
N GLY A 40 -9.28 -1.06 11.55
CA GLY A 40 -9.68 -2.39 12.02
C GLY A 40 -10.14 -2.38 13.48
N THR A 41 -9.44 -1.63 14.34
CA THR A 41 -9.82 -1.47 15.76
C THR A 41 -11.15 -0.75 15.92
N MET A 42 -11.42 0.29 15.12
CA MET A 42 -12.72 0.97 15.15
C MET A 42 -13.87 0.03 14.76
N PHE A 43 -13.67 -0.84 13.76
CA PHE A 43 -14.68 -1.84 13.39
C PHE A 43 -14.88 -2.90 14.49
N ALA A 44 -13.81 -3.40 15.10
CA ALA A 44 -13.90 -4.34 16.21
C ALA A 44 -14.64 -3.73 17.42
N LEU A 45 -14.36 -2.45 17.73
CA LEU A 45 -15.05 -1.72 18.80
C LEU A 45 -16.54 -1.51 18.49
N TYR A 46 -16.86 -1.13 17.25
CA TYR A 46 -18.24 -0.99 16.80
C TYR A 46 -19.01 -2.32 16.91
N TYR A 47 -18.40 -3.42 16.42
CA TYR A 47 -18.99 -4.75 16.50
C TYR A 47 -19.26 -5.17 17.95
N ARG A 48 -18.29 -4.94 18.86
CA ARG A 48 -18.46 -5.22 20.29
C ARG A 48 -19.66 -4.48 20.89
N GLY A 49 -19.96 -3.27 20.44
CA GLY A 49 -21.14 -2.52 20.89
C GLY A 49 -22.47 -3.18 20.52
N ILE A 50 -22.50 -4.02 19.49
CA ILE A 50 -23.69 -4.74 19.01
C ILE A 50 -23.75 -6.16 19.57
N SER A 51 -22.62 -6.87 19.56
CA SER A 51 -22.55 -8.30 19.90
C SER A 51 -22.17 -8.57 21.35
N GLY A 52 -21.53 -7.63 22.02
CA GLY A 52 -20.85 -7.83 23.32
C GLY A 52 -19.44 -8.41 23.20
N GLU A 53 -19.06 -8.94 22.03
CA GLU A 53 -17.82 -9.70 21.81
C GLU A 53 -16.72 -8.86 21.14
N GLY A 54 -15.48 -9.02 21.61
CA GLY A 54 -14.31 -8.41 20.99
C GLY A 54 -13.84 -9.15 19.73
N GLN A 55 -12.92 -8.55 18.98
CA GLN A 55 -12.26 -9.17 17.83
C GLN A 55 -10.75 -8.97 17.89
N HIS A 56 -9.98 -9.97 17.43
CA HIS A 56 -8.54 -9.84 17.24
C HIS A 56 -8.25 -9.16 15.90
N VAL A 57 -7.52 -8.06 15.92
CA VAL A 57 -7.15 -7.30 14.72
C VAL A 57 -5.69 -7.56 14.40
N ASP A 58 -5.43 -8.32 13.34
CA ASP A 58 -4.10 -8.57 12.81
C ASP A 58 -3.84 -7.69 11.58
N VAL A 59 -2.67 -7.05 11.53
CA VAL A 59 -2.29 -6.12 10.46
C VAL A 59 -0.87 -6.36 10.02
N SER A 60 -0.70 -6.68 8.74
CA SER A 60 0.58 -6.71 8.06
C SER A 60 0.88 -5.38 7.38
N ILE A 61 1.95 -4.71 7.81
CA ILE A 61 2.41 -3.47 7.16
C ILE A 61 2.79 -3.73 5.69
N THR A 62 3.40 -4.88 5.39
CA THR A 62 3.78 -5.25 4.03
C THR A 62 2.55 -5.41 3.12
N GLU A 63 1.50 -6.06 3.61
CA GLU A 63 0.24 -6.21 2.88
C GLU A 63 -0.43 -4.84 2.65
N GLN A 64 -0.39 -3.99 3.66
CA GLN A 64 -0.93 -2.64 3.53
C GLN A 64 -0.15 -1.79 2.53
N VAL A 65 1.18 -1.92 2.45
CA VAL A 65 1.97 -1.27 1.38
C VAL A 65 1.60 -1.82 0.01
N ILE A 66 1.40 -3.14 -0.13
CA ILE A 66 0.92 -3.72 -1.39
C ILE A 66 -0.41 -3.09 -1.81
N ARG A 67 -1.32 -2.82 -0.87
CA ARG A 67 -2.58 -2.12 -1.14
C ARG A 67 -2.38 -0.69 -1.68
N THR A 68 -1.31 0.00 -1.27
CA THR A 68 -1.00 1.36 -1.77
C THR A 68 -0.56 1.41 -3.24
N LEU A 69 -0.21 0.26 -3.84
CA LEU A 69 0.13 0.16 -5.27
C LEU A 69 -1.03 0.49 -6.22
N ALA A 70 -2.23 0.73 -5.69
CA ALA A 70 -3.41 1.15 -6.42
C ALA A 70 -3.72 0.23 -7.60
N ASN A 71 -3.38 0.59 -8.84
CA ASN A 71 -3.69 -0.14 -10.07
C ASN A 71 -2.56 -1.06 -10.57
N VAL A 72 -1.35 -0.95 -9.99
CA VAL A 72 -0.15 -1.62 -10.53
C VAL A 72 -0.28 -3.14 -10.53
N ARG A 73 -0.78 -3.73 -9.43
CA ARG A 73 -0.98 -5.18 -9.33
C ARG A 73 -2.06 -5.65 -10.30
N GLN A 74 -3.19 -4.94 -10.33
CA GLN A 74 -4.36 -5.29 -11.14
C GLN A 74 -4.06 -5.24 -12.64
N PHE A 75 -3.22 -4.30 -13.10
CA PHE A 75 -2.81 -4.23 -14.50
C PHE A 75 -2.04 -5.47 -14.95
N TRP A 76 -1.22 -6.04 -14.07
CA TRP A 76 -0.60 -7.32 -14.35
C TRP A 76 -1.60 -8.47 -14.31
N ASP A 77 -2.47 -8.51 -13.31
CA ASP A 77 -3.42 -9.62 -13.12
C ASP A 77 -4.42 -9.72 -14.28
N VAL A 78 -4.92 -8.58 -14.77
CA VAL A 78 -5.95 -8.51 -15.82
C VAL A 78 -5.34 -8.42 -17.22
N CYS A 79 -4.37 -7.53 -17.43
CA CYS A 79 -3.87 -7.20 -18.77
C CYS A 79 -2.51 -7.84 -19.09
N ARG A 80 -1.83 -8.44 -18.11
CA ARG A 80 -0.42 -8.88 -18.23
C ARG A 80 0.54 -7.74 -18.61
N ILE A 81 0.20 -6.51 -18.22
CA ILE A 81 1.01 -5.33 -18.46
C ILE A 81 1.70 -4.92 -17.16
N LYS A 82 3.03 -4.86 -17.19
CA LYS A 82 3.83 -4.32 -16.09
C LYS A 82 3.91 -2.81 -16.23
N LEU A 83 3.29 -2.09 -15.30
CA LEU A 83 3.41 -0.64 -15.19
C LEU A 83 4.83 -0.26 -14.72
N ASN A 84 5.44 0.70 -15.39
CA ASN A 84 6.79 1.19 -15.12
C ASN A 84 6.75 2.60 -14.52
N ARG A 85 7.88 3.00 -13.93
CA ARG A 85 8.10 4.37 -13.44
C ARG A 85 7.93 5.38 -14.57
N ALA A 86 7.27 6.50 -14.27
CA ALA A 86 7.05 7.59 -15.23
C ALA A 86 7.22 8.98 -14.59
N GLY A 87 8.04 9.08 -13.54
CA GLY A 87 8.31 10.34 -12.85
C GLY A 87 7.05 10.96 -12.26
N GLN A 88 6.69 12.14 -12.76
CA GLN A 88 5.49 12.88 -12.34
C GLN A 88 4.16 12.24 -12.77
N PHE A 89 4.18 11.35 -13.75
CA PHE A 89 2.99 10.70 -14.27
C PHE A 89 2.74 9.36 -13.58
N ARG A 90 1.46 8.98 -13.47
CA ARG A 90 1.06 7.64 -13.04
C ARG A 90 0.57 6.86 -14.24
N THR A 91 1.40 5.93 -14.71
CA THR A 91 1.04 5.01 -15.80
C THR A 91 -0.26 4.27 -15.46
N GLY A 92 -1.15 4.14 -16.44
CA GLY A 92 -2.45 3.45 -16.27
C GLY A 92 -3.54 4.28 -15.57
N LEU A 93 -3.28 5.57 -15.26
CA LEU A 93 -4.26 6.52 -14.72
C LEU A 93 -4.21 7.87 -15.45
N SER A 94 -3.00 8.38 -15.74
CA SER A 94 -2.77 9.57 -16.56
C SER A 94 -2.09 9.18 -17.86
N THR A 95 -2.61 9.66 -18.99
CA THR A 95 -1.98 9.58 -20.32
C THR A 95 -0.77 10.49 -20.42
#